data_AF-A0A2E5QBG0-F1
#
_entry.id   AF-A0A2E5QBG0-F1
#
_cell.length_a   1.000
_cell.length_b   1.000
_cell.length_c   1.000
_cell.angle_alpha   90.00
_cell.angle_beta   90.00
_cell.angle_gamma   90.00
#
_symmetry.space_group_name_H-M   'P 1'
#
loop_
_entity.id
_entity.type
_entity.pdbx_description
1 polymer ?
#
loop_
_entity_poly.entity_id
_entity_poly.type
_entity_poly.pdbx_seq_one_letter_code
_entity_poly.pdbx_strand_id
1 'polypeptide(L)'
;MKLYLAFMTLLSTLFLGGCSDFWCWPFECDSSSSGVETSSTGAVASSTTASEFDLSRVTWLHTDVSGWAETTSLSVEIGAGVICLNFDKSASWPSASIDHTSGTRKINVNANPLVFVNHGGQWYGGTWEWFTPGNGCKPMTSVAGDHIKVAPLVDWVPATGEEIYFMAAGLSRSASITNVQERSQPVKVIWP
;
A
#
# COMPACT_ATOMS: atom_id res chain seq x y z
N MET A 1 49.28 22.34 23.86
CA MET A 1 48.73 21.13 24.52
C MET A 1 48.38 20.15 23.43
N LYS A 2 49.17 19.08 23.30
CA LYS A 2 49.08 18.08 22.24
C LYS A 2 49.68 16.78 22.77
N LEU A 3 48.85 15.72 22.75
CA LEU A 3 49.17 14.28 22.84
C LEU A 3 49.80 13.79 24.17
N TYR A 4 49.63 12.57 24.68
CA TYR A 4 49.30 11.24 24.14
C TYR A 4 48.60 10.41 25.25
N LEU A 5 47.68 9.50 24.91
CA LEU A 5 47.19 8.47 25.84
C LEU A 5 47.77 7.11 25.42
N ALA A 6 48.37 6.41 26.38
CA ALA A 6 49.20 5.23 26.18
C ALA A 6 48.40 3.91 26.18
N PHE A 7 48.89 3.03 25.31
CA PHE A 7 48.75 1.59 25.19
C PHE A 7 48.43 0.77 26.46
N MET A 8 47.57 -0.25 26.29
CA MET A 8 47.67 -1.52 27.03
C MET A 8 47.36 -2.71 26.10
N THR A 9 48.38 -3.56 25.92
CA THR A 9 48.46 -4.88 25.24
C THR A 9 48.07 -5.99 26.24
N LEU A 10 47.26 -7.03 25.95
CA LEU A 10 47.38 -8.22 25.06
C LEU A 10 47.45 -9.52 25.91
N LEU A 11 46.93 -10.63 25.32
CA LEU A 11 47.17 -12.09 25.54
C LEU A 11 46.06 -12.87 26.29
N SER A 12 45.15 -13.64 25.65
CA SER A 12 45.19 -14.87 24.80
C SER A 12 45.07 -16.19 25.58
N THR A 13 44.09 -17.03 25.23
CA THR A 13 44.17 -18.50 25.01
C THR A 13 42.92 -18.91 24.20
N LEU A 14 43.01 -19.24 22.91
CA LEU A 14 43.30 -20.55 22.32
C LEU A 14 42.40 -21.70 22.82
N PHE A 15 41.40 -22.06 22.01
CA PHE A 15 41.02 -23.45 21.80
C PHE A 15 41.04 -23.73 20.30
N LEU A 16 41.94 -24.64 19.91
CA LEU A 16 42.06 -25.22 18.59
C LEU A 16 40.97 -26.27 18.38
N GLY A 17 40.29 -26.17 17.26
CA GLY A 17 39.53 -27.24 16.62
C GLY A 17 39.39 -26.90 15.14
N GLY A 18 40.33 -27.39 14.32
CA GLY A 18 40.18 -27.44 12.86
C GLY A 18 38.91 -28.24 12.49
N CYS A 19 38.28 -28.00 11.35
CA CYS A 19 38.78 -28.44 10.05
C CYS A 19 38.57 -27.40 8.94
N SER A 20 39.47 -27.47 7.98
CA SER A 20 39.74 -26.58 6.85
C SER A 20 38.70 -26.56 5.73
N ASP A 21 38.59 -25.40 5.07
CA ASP A 21 37.88 -25.16 3.82
C ASP A 21 38.51 -25.89 2.61
N PHE A 22 37.75 -26.68 1.85
CA PHE A 22 37.95 -26.87 0.40
C PHE A 22 36.86 -27.75 -0.23
N TRP A 23 35.96 -27.15 -1.01
CA TRP A 23 35.23 -27.70 -2.17
C TRP A 23 34.83 -29.20 -2.19
N CYS A 24 33.52 -29.49 -2.14
CA CYS A 24 32.82 -30.43 -3.05
C CYS A 24 31.29 -30.37 -2.84
N TRP A 25 30.56 -30.15 -3.93
CA TRP A 25 29.14 -30.48 -4.14
C TRP A 25 28.90 -32.02 -4.08
N PRO A 26 27.78 -32.62 -4.57
CA PRO A 26 26.33 -32.33 -4.56
C PRO A 26 25.51 -33.58 -4.09
N PHE A 27 24.18 -33.50 -3.99
CA PHE A 27 23.20 -34.62 -3.93
C PHE A 27 23.43 -35.82 -2.96
N GLU A 28 22.35 -36.12 -2.22
CA GLU A 28 21.95 -37.44 -1.69
C GLU A 28 22.95 -38.22 -0.80
N CYS A 29 22.62 -38.29 0.49
CA CYS A 29 22.76 -39.55 1.22
C CYS A 29 21.37 -40.11 1.46
N ASP A 30 20.98 -40.97 0.51
CA ASP A 30 19.90 -41.95 0.59
C ASP A 30 20.01 -42.78 1.88
N SER A 31 18.89 -42.99 2.56
CA SER A 31 18.72 -44.11 3.47
C SER A 31 17.42 -44.80 3.11
N SER A 32 17.51 -45.66 2.11
CA SER A 32 16.49 -46.63 1.74
C SER A 32 16.02 -47.46 2.95
N SER A 33 14.72 -47.40 3.25
CA SER A 33 14.00 -48.51 3.85
C SER A 33 12.56 -48.54 3.34
N SER A 34 12.20 -49.70 2.79
CA SER A 34 11.01 -50.01 2.01
C SER A 34 9.69 -49.90 2.79
N GLY A 35 8.61 -49.51 2.10
CA GLY A 35 7.26 -49.97 2.48
C GLY A 35 6.09 -49.03 2.16
N VAL A 36 5.28 -49.48 1.22
CA VAL A 36 3.83 -49.25 0.99
C VAL A 36 3.35 -47.92 0.38
N GLU A 37 2.91 -48.03 -0.88
CA GLU A 37 1.98 -47.13 -1.55
C GLU A 37 0.60 -47.19 -0.87
N THR A 38 0.08 -46.05 -0.43
CA THR A 38 -1.36 -45.82 -0.30
C THR A 38 -1.63 -44.37 -0.64
N SER A 39 -2.29 -44.18 -1.77
CA SER A 39 -2.82 -42.90 -2.21
C SER A 39 -3.89 -42.42 -1.23
N SER A 40 -3.63 -41.30 -0.58
CA SER A 40 -4.68 -40.42 -0.07
C SER A 40 -4.19 -38.99 -0.13
N THR A 41 -4.69 -38.30 -1.15
CA THR A 41 -4.69 -36.85 -1.33
C THR A 41 -5.10 -36.16 -0.03
N GLY A 42 -4.10 -35.70 0.71
CA GLY A 42 -4.26 -34.79 1.84
C GLY A 42 -3.32 -33.62 1.59
N ALA A 43 -3.78 -32.66 0.78
CA ALA A 43 -3.08 -31.39 0.58
C ALA A 43 -2.87 -30.76 1.96
N VAL A 44 -1.63 -30.82 2.44
CA VAL A 44 -1.22 -30.10 3.63
C VAL A 44 -1.38 -28.63 3.27
N ALA A 45 -2.36 -28.00 3.90
CA ALA A 45 -2.80 -26.65 3.61
C ALA A 45 -1.57 -25.73 3.51
N SER A 46 -1.41 -25.12 2.32
CA SER A 46 -0.60 -23.92 2.18
C SER A 46 -1.04 -22.97 3.28
N SER A 47 -0.13 -22.70 4.21
CA SER A 47 -0.22 -21.53 5.08
C SER A 47 -0.53 -20.34 4.19
N THR A 48 -1.77 -19.85 4.25
CA THR A 48 -2.17 -18.62 3.59
C THR A 48 -1.33 -17.50 4.20
N THR A 49 -0.19 -17.22 3.57
CA THR A 49 0.43 -15.90 3.65
C THR A 49 -0.69 -14.91 3.40
N ALA A 50 -0.96 -14.03 4.36
CA ALA A 50 -1.86 -12.91 4.17
C ALA A 50 -1.52 -12.29 2.81
N SER A 51 -2.45 -12.36 1.85
CA SER A 51 -2.18 -11.89 0.51
C SER A 51 -1.83 -10.41 0.61
N GLU A 52 -0.61 -10.05 0.21
CA GLU A 52 -0.25 -8.66 -0.03
C GLU A 52 -1.36 -8.02 -0.88
N PHE A 53 -1.75 -6.80 -0.52
CA PHE A 53 -2.84 -6.10 -1.20
C PHE A 53 -2.51 -5.95 -2.68
N ASP A 54 -3.36 -6.53 -3.53
CA ASP A 54 -3.15 -6.62 -4.97
C ASP A 54 -4.29 -5.93 -5.71
N LEU A 55 -3.93 -4.95 -6.54
CA LEU A 55 -4.86 -4.18 -7.37
C LEU A 55 -5.61 -5.06 -8.38
N SER A 56 -5.06 -6.22 -8.77
CA SER A 56 -5.72 -7.17 -9.68
C SER A 56 -7.00 -7.78 -9.09
N ARG A 57 -7.12 -7.76 -7.75
CA ARG A 57 -8.26 -8.31 -7.01
C ARG A 57 -9.29 -7.26 -6.60
N VAL A 58 -9.06 -6.00 -6.96
CA VAL A 58 -9.94 -4.88 -6.59
C VAL A 58 -11.11 -4.80 -7.57
N THR A 59 -12.33 -4.71 -7.02
CA THR A 59 -13.48 -4.23 -7.78
C THR A 59 -13.51 -2.71 -7.76
N TRP A 60 -13.28 -2.08 -8.91
CA TRP A 60 -13.20 -0.63 -9.04
C TRP A 60 -14.59 0.00 -9.13
N LEU A 61 -14.89 0.94 -8.23
CA LEU A 61 -16.15 1.69 -8.17
C LEU A 61 -16.13 2.95 -9.03
N HIS A 62 -14.94 3.42 -9.38
CA HIS A 62 -14.69 4.55 -10.29
C HIS A 62 -13.71 4.09 -11.38
N THR A 63 -13.01 5.00 -12.06
CA THR A 63 -12.01 4.63 -13.08
C THR A 63 -10.97 3.69 -12.47
N ASP A 64 -10.75 2.55 -13.15
CA ASP A 64 -9.68 1.62 -12.83
C ASP A 64 -8.33 2.25 -13.15
N VAL A 65 -7.50 2.43 -12.11
CA VAL A 65 -6.15 3.01 -12.22
C VAL A 65 -5.05 1.98 -12.02
N SER A 66 -5.37 0.68 -11.95
CA SER A 66 -4.39 -0.39 -11.71
C SER A 66 -3.24 -0.39 -12.73
N GLY A 67 -3.57 -0.12 -14.00
CA GLY A 67 -2.61 -0.04 -15.10
C GLY A 67 -1.92 1.32 -15.27
N TRP A 68 -2.22 2.32 -14.44
CA TRP A 68 -1.58 3.64 -14.54
C TRP A 68 -0.14 3.59 -14.03
N ALA A 69 0.71 4.47 -14.55
CA ALA A 69 2.11 4.51 -14.17
C ALA A 69 2.27 4.93 -12.70
N GLU A 70 3.06 4.16 -11.94
CA GLU A 70 3.42 4.52 -10.58
C GLU A 70 4.60 5.50 -10.58
N THR A 71 4.32 6.79 -10.40
CA THR A 71 5.31 7.88 -10.60
C THR A 71 5.56 8.73 -9.36
N THR A 72 4.87 8.45 -8.27
CA THR A 72 4.91 9.22 -7.02
C THR A 72 4.86 8.27 -5.83
N SER A 73 5.55 8.62 -4.75
CA SER A 73 5.40 7.93 -3.49
C SER A 73 4.32 8.61 -2.63
N LEU A 74 3.52 7.79 -1.96
CA LEU A 74 2.52 8.26 -0.99
C LEU A 74 2.95 7.96 0.45
N SER A 75 2.70 8.91 1.36
CA SER A 75 2.52 8.65 2.79
C SER A 75 1.16 9.16 3.25
N VAL A 76 0.62 8.54 4.30
CA VAL A 76 -0.68 8.92 4.87
C VAL A 76 -0.50 9.31 6.32
N GLU A 77 -1.02 10.48 6.67
CA GLU A 77 -1.01 11.00 8.04
C GLU A 77 -2.44 11.24 8.49
N ILE A 78 -2.78 10.73 9.68
CA ILE A 78 -4.10 10.89 10.28
C ILE A 78 -3.93 11.47 11.68
N GLY A 79 -4.63 12.56 11.98
CA GLY A 79 -4.59 13.21 13.28
C GLY A 79 -5.49 14.43 13.33
N ALA A 80 -5.93 14.79 14.54
CA ALA A 80 -6.76 15.99 14.79
C ALA A 80 -8.02 16.09 13.88
N GLY A 81 -8.62 14.96 13.50
CA GLY A 81 -9.80 14.92 12.64
C GLY A 81 -9.52 15.14 11.14
N VAL A 82 -8.26 15.15 10.72
CA VAL A 82 -7.81 15.35 9.34
C VAL A 82 -7.02 14.12 8.87
N ILE A 83 -7.17 13.79 7.59
CA ILE A 83 -6.32 12.86 6.85
C ILE A 83 -5.59 13.63 5.76
N CYS A 84 -4.27 13.41 5.66
CA CYS A 84 -3.43 13.97 4.61
C CYS A 84 -2.80 12.84 3.79
N LEU A 85 -3.03 12.86 2.48
CA LEU A 85 -2.31 12.03 1.52
C LEU A 85 -1.17 12.87 0.95
N ASN A 86 0.04 12.57 1.41
CA ASN A 86 1.24 13.32 1.08
C ASN A 86 1.95 12.65 -0.10
N PHE A 87 1.86 13.26 -1.27
CA PHE A 87 2.50 12.79 -2.50
C PHE A 87 3.18 13.96 -3.23
N ASP A 88 4.37 13.73 -3.79
CA ASP A 88 5.23 14.78 -4.36
C ASP A 88 4.63 15.41 -5.63
N LYS A 89 3.70 14.72 -6.30
CA LYS A 89 2.98 15.23 -7.47
C LYS A 89 1.77 16.11 -7.15
N SER A 90 1.46 16.33 -5.86
CA SER A 90 0.28 17.08 -5.41
C SER A 90 0.17 18.49 -5.99
N ALA A 91 1.27 19.16 -6.33
CA ALA A 91 1.27 20.48 -6.97
C ALA A 91 1.65 20.48 -8.46
N SER A 92 2.10 19.35 -9.03
CA SER A 92 2.70 19.31 -10.37
C SER A 92 1.86 18.59 -11.42
N TRP A 93 0.93 17.72 -11.03
CA TRP A 93 -0.02 17.16 -11.99
C TRP A 93 -0.91 18.26 -12.58
N PRO A 94 -1.21 18.23 -13.91
CA PRO A 94 -2.07 19.22 -14.54
C PRO A 94 -3.44 19.30 -13.86
N SER A 95 -4.02 20.48 -13.74
CA SER A 95 -5.35 20.63 -13.14
C SER A 95 -6.45 20.66 -14.21
N ALA A 96 -7.64 20.19 -13.86
CA ALA A 96 -8.88 20.43 -14.60
C ALA A 96 -9.87 21.24 -13.77
N SER A 97 -10.76 21.97 -14.45
CA SER A 97 -11.77 22.79 -13.80
C SER A 97 -13.09 22.04 -13.66
N ILE A 98 -13.63 21.98 -12.45
CA ILE A 98 -14.92 21.35 -12.15
C ILE A 98 -15.86 22.35 -11.48
N ASP A 99 -17.17 22.12 -11.57
CA ASP A 99 -18.11 22.91 -10.81
C ASP A 99 -18.03 22.54 -9.32
N HIS A 100 -17.98 23.57 -8.46
CA HIS A 100 -18.05 23.37 -7.03
C HIS A 100 -19.42 22.80 -6.64
N THR A 101 -19.51 22.07 -5.53
CA THR A 101 -20.78 21.49 -5.03
C THR A 101 -21.90 22.53 -4.86
N SER A 102 -21.56 23.81 -4.68
CA SER A 102 -22.55 24.91 -4.63
C SER A 102 -23.15 25.27 -6.00
N GLY A 103 -22.55 24.83 -7.11
CA GLY A 103 -22.94 25.21 -8.48
C GLY A 103 -22.62 26.66 -8.86
N THR A 104 -22.07 27.46 -7.94
CA THR A 104 -21.89 28.92 -8.13
C THR A 104 -20.50 29.35 -8.60
N ARG A 105 -19.54 28.43 -8.61
CA ARG A 105 -18.16 28.70 -9.00
C ARG A 105 -17.48 27.45 -9.52
N LYS A 106 -16.42 27.63 -10.28
CA LYS A 106 -15.51 26.55 -10.65
C LYS A 106 -14.34 26.46 -9.68
N ILE A 107 -13.81 25.26 -9.52
CA ILE A 107 -12.59 24.96 -8.76
C ILE A 107 -11.65 24.14 -9.63
N ASN A 108 -10.34 24.34 -9.45
CA ASN A 108 -9.33 23.55 -10.13
C ASN A 108 -8.89 22.40 -9.23
N VAL A 109 -8.91 21.19 -9.79
CA VAL A 109 -8.55 19.95 -9.11
C VAL A 109 -7.53 19.20 -9.96
N ASN A 110 -6.63 18.46 -9.35
CA ASN A 110 -5.55 17.77 -10.07
C ASN A 110 -5.29 16.33 -9.60
N ALA A 111 -5.96 15.88 -8.55
CA ALA A 111 -5.86 14.51 -8.10
C ALA A 111 -7.17 14.04 -7.46
N ASN A 112 -7.36 12.73 -7.45
CA ASN A 112 -8.35 12.08 -6.60
C ASN A 112 -7.63 11.19 -5.58
N PRO A 113 -8.01 11.27 -4.29
CA PRO A 113 -7.68 10.23 -3.34
C PRO A 113 -8.60 9.03 -3.52
N LEU A 114 -8.02 7.84 -3.43
CA LEU A 114 -8.70 6.56 -3.47
C LEU A 114 -8.59 5.88 -2.10
N VAL A 115 -9.65 5.17 -1.73
CA VAL A 115 -9.65 4.26 -0.58
C VAL A 115 -10.02 2.86 -1.07
N PHE A 116 -9.38 1.86 -0.49
CA PHE A 116 -9.68 0.45 -0.73
C PHE A 116 -10.14 -0.20 0.56
N VAL A 117 -11.29 -0.85 0.49
CA VAL A 117 -12.03 -1.38 1.63
C VAL A 117 -12.32 -2.84 1.38
N ASN A 118 -12.07 -3.69 2.38
CA ASN A 118 -12.45 -5.09 2.33
C ASN A 118 -13.89 -5.23 2.85
N HIS A 119 -14.83 -5.43 1.93
CA HIS A 119 -16.23 -5.58 2.25
C HIS A 119 -16.67 -7.02 1.93
N GLY A 120 -16.91 -7.82 2.98
CA GLY A 120 -17.34 -9.21 2.83
C GLY A 120 -16.30 -10.15 2.19
N GLY A 121 -14.99 -9.86 2.35
CA GLY A 121 -13.90 -10.65 1.76
C GLY A 121 -13.48 -10.19 0.36
N GLN A 122 -14.15 -9.19 -0.22
CA GLN A 122 -13.85 -8.59 -1.51
C GLN A 122 -13.30 -7.17 -1.32
N TRP A 123 -12.18 -6.87 -1.98
CA TRP A 123 -11.64 -5.51 -2.02
C TRP A 123 -12.40 -4.65 -3.02
N TYR A 124 -12.86 -3.49 -2.58
CA TYR A 124 -13.47 -2.45 -3.41
C TYR A 124 -12.63 -1.19 -3.35
N GLY A 125 -12.39 -0.55 -4.51
CA GLY A 125 -11.59 0.66 -4.63
C GLY A 125 -12.39 1.81 -5.22
N GLY A 126 -12.37 2.98 -4.59
CA GLY A 126 -13.11 4.13 -5.09
C GLY A 126 -12.53 5.47 -4.66
N THR A 127 -12.76 6.50 -5.48
CA THR A 127 -12.44 7.87 -5.09
C THR A 127 -13.44 8.37 -4.05
N TRP A 128 -12.98 9.16 -3.08
CA TRP A 128 -13.86 9.76 -2.06
C TRP A 128 -13.89 11.29 -2.10
N GLU A 129 -12.87 11.95 -2.65
CA GLU A 129 -12.81 13.43 -2.71
C GLU A 129 -12.16 13.94 -3.99
N TRP A 130 -12.02 15.26 -4.11
CA TRP A 130 -11.13 15.92 -5.07
C TRP A 130 -10.04 16.71 -4.32
N PHE A 131 -8.80 16.62 -4.80
CA PHE A 131 -7.70 17.47 -4.33
C PHE A 131 -7.47 18.66 -5.25
N THR A 132 -7.27 19.82 -4.66
CA THR A 132 -6.79 21.02 -5.34
C THR A 132 -5.26 20.98 -5.39
N PRO A 133 -4.62 21.63 -6.37
CA PRO A 133 -3.16 21.65 -6.47
C PRO A 133 -2.49 22.07 -5.16
N GLY A 134 -1.54 21.24 -4.68
CA GLY A 134 -0.77 21.44 -3.47
C GLY A 134 -1.50 21.13 -2.15
N ASN A 135 -2.73 20.61 -2.20
CA ASN A 135 -3.51 20.29 -1.00
C ASN A 135 -4.07 18.86 -1.04
N GLY A 136 -3.41 17.96 -0.30
CA GLY A 136 -3.82 16.56 -0.13
C GLY A 136 -4.55 16.26 1.18
N CYS A 137 -4.96 17.28 1.93
CA CYS A 137 -5.59 17.12 3.25
C CYS A 137 -7.10 17.34 3.21
N LYS A 138 -7.85 16.50 3.92
CA LYS A 138 -9.31 16.56 4.04
C LYS A 138 -9.78 16.16 5.44
N PRO A 139 -10.99 16.57 5.86
CA PRO A 139 -11.61 16.02 7.05
C PRO A 139 -11.70 14.50 6.95
N MET A 140 -11.42 13.78 8.04
CA MET A 140 -11.53 12.31 8.08
C MET A 140 -12.95 11.83 7.75
N THR A 141 -13.97 12.64 8.09
CA THR A 141 -15.36 12.36 7.77
C THR A 141 -15.64 12.25 6.27
N SER A 142 -14.73 12.74 5.42
CA SER A 142 -14.84 12.58 3.97
C SER A 142 -14.41 11.19 3.48
N VAL A 143 -13.72 10.39 4.31
CA VAL A 143 -13.42 8.99 4.00
C VAL A 143 -14.60 8.13 4.43
N ALA A 144 -15.68 8.21 3.66
CA ALA A 144 -16.92 7.51 3.94
C ALA A 144 -17.72 7.25 2.66
N GLY A 145 -18.70 6.37 2.77
CA GLY A 145 -19.54 5.92 1.68
C GLY A 145 -20.35 6.99 0.99
N ASP A 146 -20.83 7.97 1.75
CA ASP A 146 -21.59 9.14 1.25
C ASP A 146 -20.71 10.09 0.41
N HIS A 147 -19.39 10.00 0.56
CA HIS A 147 -18.39 10.65 -0.26
C HIS A 147 -17.95 9.78 -1.46
N ILE A 148 -17.98 8.46 -1.36
CA ILE A 148 -17.72 7.54 -2.49
C ILE A 148 -18.93 7.52 -3.45
N LYS A 149 -20.15 7.47 -2.93
CA LYS A 149 -21.44 7.54 -3.64
C LYS A 149 -21.75 6.38 -4.58
N VAL A 150 -21.11 5.22 -4.38
CA VAL A 150 -21.28 4.03 -5.23
C VAL A 150 -21.43 2.79 -4.36
N ALA A 151 -22.42 1.95 -4.65
CA ALA A 151 -22.62 0.66 -4.01
C ALA A 151 -21.44 -0.30 -4.30
N PRO A 152 -21.09 -1.23 -3.39
CA PRO A 152 -21.75 -1.52 -2.11
C PRO A 152 -21.31 -0.59 -0.96
N LEU A 153 -20.39 0.33 -1.21
CA LEU A 153 -19.79 1.15 -0.16
C LEU A 153 -20.57 2.42 0.18
N VAL A 154 -21.76 2.66 -0.38
CA VAL A 154 -22.50 3.93 -0.20
C VAL A 154 -22.80 4.28 1.27
N ASP A 155 -22.98 3.26 2.13
CA ASP A 155 -23.24 3.43 3.56
C ASP A 155 -22.03 3.03 4.43
N TRP A 156 -20.88 2.73 3.82
CA TRP A 156 -19.69 2.33 4.56
C TRP A 156 -19.12 3.50 5.37
N VAL A 157 -18.77 3.23 6.62
CA VAL A 157 -18.03 4.15 7.49
C VAL A 157 -16.88 3.36 8.08
N PRO A 158 -15.63 3.85 8.00
CA PRO A 158 -14.48 3.13 8.51
C PRO A 158 -14.58 2.94 10.03
N ALA A 159 -14.37 1.70 10.48
CA ALA A 159 -14.35 1.34 11.89
C ALA A 159 -12.94 1.45 12.47
N THR A 160 -12.80 1.88 13.73
CA THR A 160 -11.51 1.83 14.43
C THR A 160 -10.93 0.41 14.40
N GLY A 161 -9.67 0.29 14.00
CA GLY A 161 -8.97 -0.98 13.80
C GLY A 161 -9.15 -1.61 12.41
N GLU A 162 -9.99 -1.04 11.55
CA GLU A 162 -10.19 -1.54 10.18
C GLU A 162 -8.92 -1.33 9.34
N GLU A 163 -8.52 -2.39 8.63
CA GLU A 163 -7.43 -2.32 7.65
C GLU A 163 -7.99 -1.82 6.32
N ILE A 164 -7.49 -0.65 5.90
CA ILE A 164 -7.82 -0.03 4.62
C ILE A 164 -6.55 0.41 3.90
N TYR A 165 -6.64 0.64 2.60
CA TYR A 165 -5.53 1.15 1.81
C TYR A 165 -5.90 2.47 1.15
N PHE A 166 -4.91 3.33 0.95
CA PHE A 166 -5.05 4.59 0.25
C PHE A 166 -4.12 4.69 -0.94
N MET A 167 -4.57 5.41 -1.97
CA MET A 167 -3.75 5.84 -3.11
C MET A 167 -4.09 7.28 -3.49
N ALA A 168 -3.14 7.95 -4.13
CA ALA A 168 -3.39 9.17 -4.90
C ALA A 168 -3.24 8.85 -6.38
N ALA A 169 -4.13 9.37 -7.22
CA ALA A 169 -4.01 9.27 -8.67
C ALA A 169 -4.40 10.57 -9.34
N GLY A 170 -4.08 10.68 -10.63
CA GLY A 170 -4.73 11.65 -11.52
C GLY A 170 -6.26 11.55 -11.45
N LEU A 171 -6.94 12.51 -12.08
CA LEU A 171 -8.38 12.62 -12.05
C LEU A 171 -9.03 11.34 -12.62
N SER A 172 -9.73 10.63 -11.73
CA SER A 172 -10.22 9.26 -11.91
C SER A 172 -11.63 9.05 -11.33
N ARG A 173 -12.25 10.11 -10.79
CA ARG A 173 -13.63 10.05 -10.27
C ARG A 173 -14.69 9.99 -11.38
N SER A 174 -14.40 10.55 -12.55
CA SER A 174 -15.27 10.46 -13.73
C SER A 174 -14.42 10.26 -14.97
N ALA A 175 -14.83 9.35 -15.86
CA ALA A 175 -14.16 9.13 -17.14
C ALA A 175 -14.16 10.38 -18.05
N SER A 176 -15.04 11.35 -17.81
CA SER A 176 -15.12 12.60 -18.60
C SER A 176 -14.18 13.71 -18.12
N ILE A 177 -13.50 13.53 -16.98
CA ILE A 177 -12.62 14.53 -16.39
C ILE A 177 -11.29 13.84 -16.04
N THR A 178 -10.29 14.03 -16.90
CA THR A 178 -8.96 13.42 -16.76
C THR A 178 -7.87 14.49 -16.92
N ASN A 179 -6.67 14.19 -16.43
CA ASN A 179 -5.51 15.09 -16.55
C ASN A 179 -4.21 14.33 -16.87
N VAL A 180 -3.96 13.23 -16.18
CA VAL A 180 -2.77 12.38 -16.30
C VAL A 180 -3.11 10.95 -15.88
N GLN A 181 -2.45 9.95 -16.45
CA GLN A 181 -2.62 8.53 -16.09
C GLN A 181 -1.45 8.06 -15.21
N GLU A 182 -1.36 8.68 -14.03
CA GLU A 182 -0.32 8.43 -13.04
C GLU A 182 -0.96 8.17 -11.66
N ARG A 183 -0.30 7.36 -10.84
CA ARG A 183 -0.73 6.98 -9.49
C ARG A 183 0.43 6.84 -8.53
N SER A 184 0.11 6.78 -7.24
CA SER A 184 1.01 6.29 -6.19
C SER A 184 0.92 4.76 -6.04
N GLN A 185 1.80 4.20 -5.23
CA GLN A 185 1.62 2.88 -4.61
C GLN A 185 0.46 2.90 -3.59
N PRO A 186 -0.19 1.76 -3.31
CA PRO A 186 -1.13 1.64 -2.20
C PRO A 186 -0.41 1.67 -0.86
N VAL A 187 -0.96 2.43 0.09
CA VAL A 187 -0.46 2.54 1.47
C VAL A 187 -1.48 1.99 2.43
N LYS A 188 -1.08 0.97 3.19
CA LYS A 188 -1.90 0.39 4.26
C LYS A 188 -2.05 1.38 5.42
N VAL A 189 -3.27 1.48 5.95
CA VAL A 189 -3.60 2.21 7.16
C VAL A 189 -4.49 1.34 8.04
N ILE A 190 -4.22 1.35 9.34
CA ILE A 190 -5.17 0.87 10.36
C ILE A 190 -5.94 2.10 10.82
N TRP A 191 -7.26 2.12 10.60
CA TRP A 191 -8.07 3.27 10.94
C TRP A 191 -8.08 3.51 12.46
N PRO A 192 -7.87 4.75 12.95
CA PRO A 192 -7.70 5.02 14.37
C PRO A 192 -8.99 5.06 15.18
#